data_AF-A0A960JH86-F1
#
_entry.id   AF-A0A960JH86-F1
#
_cell.length_a   1.000
_cell.length_b   1.000
_cell.length_c   1.000
_cell.angle_alpha   90.00
_cell.angle_beta   90.00
_cell.angle_gamma   90.00
#
_symmetry.space_group_name_H-M   'P 1'
#
loop_
_entity.id
_entity.type
_entity.pdbx_description
1 polymer ?
#
loop_
_entity_poly.entity_id
_entity_poly.type
_entity_poly.pdbx_seq_one_letter_code
_entity_poly.pdbx_strand_id
1 'polypeptide(L)'
;MNNSTNAKEFAQNDRKEIFGWMMYDWANSAFYTTVVAVLLGPYLISVAQTSLCVGVPAALLENHPCQDGVIFDLFFFNVTTKGFPAFCIAISVVSMVVLLPILGAIADYTNLKKKMMAVFCYVGVLASCLLYFVTGESYLFGGFLLIVANMCFAASNVFYNAFLIDITTEDMRDRISSYGYGAGYIGGVVMLVMNILLINNAESLGISKGFAVRVSILGASLWWGLFAIITFYYIKSRDPEKDLPHDKKLVTIGFTEIKETFKELKRLKYTTLFLVGY
;
A
#
# COMPACT_ATOMS: atom_id res chain seq x y z
N MET A 1 -0.79 5.94 -47.06
CA MET A 1 -1.65 6.91 -46.34
C MET A 1 -1.31 6.78 -44.86
N ASN A 2 -0.47 7.69 -44.36
CA ASN A 2 0.00 7.69 -42.97
C ASN A 2 -1.12 8.22 -42.06
N ASN A 3 -1.80 7.34 -41.35
CA ASN A 3 -2.56 7.73 -40.17
C ASN A 3 -1.59 7.75 -38.98
N SER A 4 -0.78 8.80 -38.89
CA SER A 4 -0.18 9.20 -37.62
C SER A 4 -1.30 9.79 -36.76
N THR A 5 -2.00 8.94 -36.01
CA THR A 5 -2.77 9.38 -34.86
C THR A 5 -1.86 10.24 -34.00
N ASN A 6 -2.17 11.53 -33.90
CA ASN A 6 -1.48 12.49 -33.05
C ASN A 6 -1.46 11.97 -31.60
N ALA A 7 -0.40 11.26 -31.22
CA ALA A 7 -0.08 11.03 -29.82
C ALA A 7 0.07 12.41 -29.18
N LYS A 8 -0.70 12.69 -28.13
CA LYS A 8 -0.52 13.92 -27.36
C LYS A 8 0.79 13.78 -26.58
N GLU A 9 1.88 14.24 -27.19
CA GLU A 9 3.18 14.26 -26.56
C GLU A 9 3.16 15.31 -25.44
N PHE A 10 2.93 14.86 -24.21
CA PHE A 10 2.93 15.72 -23.05
C PHE A 10 4.38 16.04 -22.67
N ALA A 11 4.70 17.33 -22.55
CA ALA A 11 6.01 17.76 -22.10
C ALA A 11 6.39 17.12 -20.76
N GLN A 12 7.63 16.65 -20.63
CA GLN A 12 8.22 16.25 -19.36
C GLN A 12 8.50 17.50 -18.51
N ASN A 13 8.69 17.30 -17.21
CA ASN A 13 8.98 18.34 -16.21
C ASN A 13 7.87 19.39 -16.04
N ASP A 14 6.61 19.05 -16.34
CA ASP A 14 5.46 19.88 -16.03
C ASP A 14 5.31 20.01 -14.50
N ARG A 15 5.43 21.24 -13.98
CA ARG A 15 5.40 21.52 -12.55
C ARG A 15 4.11 21.05 -11.87
N LYS A 16 2.96 21.12 -12.56
CA LYS A 16 1.68 20.68 -12.01
C LYS A 16 1.62 19.17 -11.91
N GLU A 17 2.17 18.47 -12.91
CA GLU A 17 2.22 17.01 -12.95
C GLU A 17 3.17 16.46 -11.89
N ILE A 18 4.37 17.07 -11.74
CA ILE A 18 5.32 16.77 -10.67
C ILE A 18 4.68 17.01 -9.30
N PHE A 19 4.00 18.13 -9.11
CA PHE A 19 3.28 18.41 -7.87
C PHE A 19 2.20 17.35 -7.57
N GLY A 20 1.39 17.01 -8.57
CA GLY A 20 0.38 15.95 -8.45
C GLY A 20 0.99 14.60 -8.06
N TRP A 21 2.13 14.25 -8.66
CA TRP A 21 2.87 13.04 -8.32
C TRP A 21 3.38 13.08 -6.88
N MET A 22 4.07 14.15 -6.45
CA MET A 22 4.55 14.28 -5.07
C MET A 22 3.40 14.26 -4.03
N MET A 23 2.22 14.78 -4.38
CA MET A 23 1.05 14.73 -3.50
C MET A 23 0.55 13.30 -3.25
N TYR A 24 0.88 12.34 -4.12
CA TYR A 24 0.54 10.95 -3.88
C TYR A 24 1.38 10.35 -2.75
N ASP A 25 2.67 10.69 -2.69
CA ASP A 25 3.57 10.26 -1.62
C ASP A 25 3.14 10.82 -0.26
N TRP A 26 2.73 12.10 -0.25
CA TRP A 26 2.10 12.73 0.91
C TRP A 26 0.83 11.98 1.37
N ALA A 27 0.02 11.52 0.41
CA ALA A 27 -1.23 10.85 0.69
C ALA A 27 -1.02 9.42 1.23
N ASN A 28 -0.22 8.62 0.54
CA ASN A 28 -0.05 7.19 0.81
C ASN A 28 0.81 6.94 2.07
N SER A 29 1.76 7.82 2.39
CA SER A 29 2.68 7.66 3.52
C SER A 29 1.97 7.80 4.86
N ALA A 30 0.97 8.68 4.93
CA ALA A 30 0.08 8.80 6.09
C ALA A 30 -0.65 7.49 6.40
N PHE A 31 -1.18 6.81 5.37
CA PHE A 31 -1.79 5.50 5.51
C PHE A 31 -0.78 4.44 5.98
N TYR A 32 0.38 4.33 5.32
CA TYR A 32 1.35 3.30 5.65
C TYR A 32 1.90 3.45 7.07
N THR A 33 2.39 4.64 7.42
CA THR A 33 3.02 4.91 8.72
C THR A 33 2.04 4.79 9.89
N THR A 34 0.79 5.22 9.72
CA THR A 34 -0.20 5.15 10.79
C THR A 34 -0.87 3.79 10.82
N VAL A 35 -1.52 3.39 9.72
CA VAL A 35 -2.40 2.23 9.70
C VAL A 35 -1.57 0.97 9.72
N VAL A 36 -0.73 0.76 8.71
CA VAL A 36 0.00 -0.51 8.55
C VAL A 36 1.09 -0.66 9.63
N ALA A 37 1.89 0.37 9.85
CA ALA A 37 3.08 0.27 10.68
C ALA A 37 2.82 0.36 12.20
N VAL A 38 1.88 1.22 12.65
CA VAL A 38 1.75 1.54 14.08
C VAL A 38 0.45 1.05 14.70
N LEU A 39 -0.71 1.31 14.08
CA LEU A 39 -2.00 1.13 14.75
C LEU A 39 -2.65 -0.23 14.49
N LEU A 40 -2.64 -0.70 13.24
CA LEU A 40 -3.48 -1.85 12.85
C LEU A 40 -3.00 -3.16 13.47
N GLY A 41 -1.68 -3.37 13.60
CA GLY A 41 -1.12 -4.57 14.22
C GLY A 41 -1.63 -4.76 15.66
N PRO A 42 -1.31 -3.84 16.60
CA PRO A 42 -1.81 -3.90 17.97
C PRO A 42 -3.34 -3.95 18.06
N TYR A 43 -4.03 -3.20 17.20
CA TYR A 43 -5.49 -3.20 17.17
C TYR A 43 -6.06 -4.56 16.81
N LEU A 44 -5.58 -5.17 15.73
CA LEU A 44 -6.08 -6.45 15.26
C LEU A 44 -5.73 -7.60 16.23
N ILE A 45 -4.59 -7.52 16.92
CA ILE A 45 -4.26 -8.40 18.04
C ILE A 45 -5.30 -8.27 19.15
N SER A 46 -5.63 -7.04 19.56
CA SER A 46 -6.60 -6.81 20.64
C SER A 46 -8.00 -7.35 20.30
N VAL A 47 -8.44 -7.19 19.06
CA VAL A 47 -9.74 -7.72 18.57
C VAL A 47 -9.70 -9.25 18.55
N ALA A 48 -8.62 -9.84 18.03
CA ALA A 48 -8.48 -11.30 17.99
C ALA A 48 -8.41 -11.92 19.39
N GLN A 49 -7.69 -11.32 20.34
CA GLN A 49 -7.66 -11.78 21.74
C GLN A 49 -9.03 -11.70 22.40
N THR A 50 -9.77 -10.60 22.18
CA THR A 50 -11.12 -10.43 22.73
C THR A 50 -12.07 -11.52 22.24
N SER A 51 -11.94 -11.94 20.98
CA SER A 51 -12.76 -13.01 20.40
C SER A 51 -12.54 -14.41 21.00
N LEU A 52 -11.41 -14.63 21.68
CA LEU A 52 -11.14 -15.89 22.40
C LEU A 52 -11.68 -15.89 23.84
N CYS A 53 -12.14 -14.74 24.34
CA CYS A 53 -12.71 -14.56 25.68
C CYS A 53 -14.22 -14.34 25.68
N VAL A 54 -14.90 -14.71 24.60
CA VAL A 54 -16.36 -14.52 24.46
C VAL A 54 -17.06 -15.25 25.61
N GLY A 55 -17.84 -14.50 26.40
CA GLY A 55 -18.54 -15.01 27.59
C GLY A 55 -17.89 -14.67 28.93
N VAL A 56 -16.71 -14.06 28.96
CA VAL A 56 -16.10 -13.54 30.20
C VAL A 56 -16.68 -12.15 30.54
N PRO A 57 -17.26 -11.94 31.73
CA PRO A 57 -17.73 -10.63 32.17
C PRO A 57 -16.64 -9.55 32.07
N ALA A 58 -16.98 -8.36 31.56
CA ALA A 58 -16.04 -7.26 31.39
C ALA A 58 -15.30 -6.87 32.68
N ALA A 59 -15.94 -7.02 33.85
CA ALA A 59 -15.34 -6.78 35.16
C ALA A 59 -14.19 -7.74 35.52
N LEU A 60 -14.15 -8.94 34.91
CA LEU A 60 -13.07 -9.91 35.12
C LEU A 60 -11.91 -9.71 34.14
N LEU A 61 -12.18 -9.11 32.96
CA LEU A 61 -11.15 -8.80 31.96
C LEU A 61 -10.18 -7.69 32.40
N GLU A 62 -10.58 -6.87 33.38
CA GLU A 62 -9.74 -5.82 33.95
C GLU A 62 -8.55 -6.38 34.75
N ASN A 63 -8.75 -7.53 35.43
CA ASN A 63 -7.71 -8.21 36.22
C ASN A 63 -7.13 -9.46 35.53
N HIS A 64 -7.83 -10.00 34.52
CA HIS A 64 -7.40 -11.16 33.73
C HIS A 64 -7.51 -10.83 32.23
N PRO A 65 -6.47 -10.20 31.64
CA PRO A 65 -6.47 -9.89 30.22
C PRO A 65 -6.51 -11.17 29.39
N CYS A 66 -7.25 -11.12 28.29
CA CYS A 66 -7.29 -12.19 27.29
C CYS A 66 -5.88 -12.57 26.84
N GLN A 67 -5.51 -13.82 27.07
CA GLN A 67 -4.18 -14.30 26.74
C GLN A 67 -4.08 -14.68 25.25
N ASP A 68 -2.83 -14.85 24.80
CA ASP A 68 -2.55 -15.31 23.45
C ASP A 68 -3.10 -16.73 23.27
N GLY A 69 -3.81 -16.95 22.17
CA GLY A 69 -4.38 -18.24 21.81
C GLY A 69 -4.09 -18.58 20.36
N VAL A 70 -4.20 -19.86 20.01
CA VAL A 70 -4.08 -20.32 18.63
C VAL A 70 -5.38 -20.04 17.89
N ILE A 71 -5.29 -19.33 16.75
CA ILE A 71 -6.41 -19.04 15.86
C ILE A 71 -6.48 -20.09 14.74
N PHE A 72 -5.33 -20.38 14.13
CA PHE A 72 -5.23 -21.37 13.07
C PHE A 72 -4.16 -22.39 13.42
N ASP A 73 -4.57 -23.65 13.45
CA ASP A 73 -3.65 -24.79 13.47
C ASP A 73 -3.38 -25.20 12.03
N LEU A 74 -2.34 -24.63 11.43
CA LEU A 74 -1.84 -25.09 10.14
C LEU A 74 -0.89 -26.24 10.45
N PHE A 75 -1.05 -27.38 9.78
CA PHE A 75 -0.32 -28.62 10.01
C PHE A 75 1.20 -28.49 10.31
N PHE A 76 1.85 -27.45 9.76
CA PHE A 76 3.28 -27.17 9.97
C PHE A 76 3.59 -26.08 11.03
N PHE A 77 2.66 -25.18 11.35
CA PHE A 77 2.84 -24.13 12.34
C PHE A 77 1.49 -23.54 12.82
N ASN A 78 1.45 -23.12 14.08
CA ASN A 78 0.29 -22.47 14.66
C ASN A 78 0.35 -20.95 14.47
N VAL A 79 -0.77 -20.35 14.06
CA VAL A 79 -0.94 -18.88 14.02
C VAL A 79 -1.66 -18.46 15.30
N THR A 80 -0.96 -17.72 16.16
CA THR A 80 -1.54 -17.17 17.39
C THR A 80 -2.17 -15.79 17.16
N THR A 81 -2.93 -15.28 18.12
CA THR A 81 -3.51 -13.92 18.06
C THR A 81 -2.46 -12.84 17.85
N LYS A 82 -1.30 -12.97 18.49
CA LYS A 82 -0.18 -12.05 18.31
C LYS A 82 0.45 -12.16 16.92
N GLY A 83 0.51 -13.37 16.37
CA GLY A 83 1.06 -13.65 15.03
C GLY A 83 0.11 -13.29 13.89
N PHE A 84 -1.18 -13.11 14.16
CA PHE A 84 -2.20 -12.95 13.13
C PHE A 84 -1.99 -11.77 12.17
N PRO A 85 -1.66 -10.54 12.61
CA PRO A 85 -1.41 -9.43 11.68
C PRO A 85 -0.21 -9.70 10.77
N ALA A 86 0.88 -10.26 11.31
CA ALA A 86 2.06 -10.60 10.55
C ALA A 86 1.76 -11.69 9.51
N PHE A 87 0.93 -12.68 9.87
CA PHE A 87 0.45 -13.70 8.96
C PHE A 87 -0.37 -13.12 7.80
N CYS A 88 -1.28 -12.18 8.07
CA CYS A 88 -2.03 -11.45 7.04
C CYS A 88 -1.08 -10.65 6.11
N ILE A 89 -0.10 -9.93 6.67
CA ILE A 89 0.89 -9.21 5.87
C ILE A 89 1.68 -10.20 5.00
N ALA A 90 2.13 -11.32 5.53
CA ALA A 90 2.86 -12.33 4.77
C ALA A 90 2.05 -12.85 3.57
N ILE A 91 0.76 -13.19 3.77
CA ILE A 91 -0.14 -13.61 2.68
C ILE A 91 -0.22 -12.52 1.60
N SER A 92 -0.37 -11.26 2.00
CA SER A 92 -0.47 -10.14 1.07
C SER A 92 0.80 -9.94 0.24
N VAL A 93 1.98 -10.08 0.87
CA VAL A 93 3.29 -9.92 0.22
C VAL A 93 3.56 -11.08 -0.74
N VAL A 94 3.33 -12.33 -0.30
CA VAL A 94 3.49 -13.52 -1.16
C VAL A 94 2.57 -13.43 -2.38
N SER A 95 1.33 -12.99 -2.18
CA SER A 95 0.40 -12.77 -3.29
C SER A 95 0.92 -11.69 -4.25
N MET A 96 1.52 -10.61 -3.71
CA MET A 96 2.12 -9.56 -4.52
C MET A 96 3.34 -10.01 -5.32
N VAL A 97 4.18 -10.91 -4.80
CA VAL A 97 5.33 -11.45 -5.56
C VAL A 97 4.90 -12.03 -6.91
N VAL A 98 3.72 -12.65 -6.98
CA VAL A 98 3.18 -13.21 -8.23
C VAL A 98 2.52 -12.14 -9.12
N LEU A 99 1.91 -11.12 -8.52
CA LEU A 99 1.17 -10.09 -9.25
C LEU A 99 2.05 -8.96 -9.79
N LEU A 100 3.15 -8.61 -9.10
CA LEU A 100 4.06 -7.53 -9.47
C LEU A 100 4.58 -7.62 -10.92
N PRO A 101 5.02 -8.79 -11.43
CA PRO A 101 5.45 -8.94 -12.83
C PRO A 101 4.34 -8.56 -13.82
N ILE A 102 3.10 -8.93 -13.50
CA ILE A 102 1.93 -8.69 -14.34
C ILE A 102 1.57 -7.20 -14.29
N LEU A 103 1.56 -6.60 -13.10
CA LEU A 103 1.28 -5.17 -12.92
C LEU A 103 2.34 -4.28 -13.57
N GLY A 104 3.62 -4.66 -13.48
CA GLY A 104 4.72 -3.99 -14.17
C GLY A 104 4.56 -4.05 -15.69
N ALA A 105 4.27 -5.23 -16.25
CA ALA A 105 3.99 -5.35 -17.68
C ALA A 105 2.77 -4.52 -18.11
N ILE A 106 1.72 -4.43 -17.29
CA ILE A 106 0.58 -3.54 -17.55
C ILE A 106 1.04 -2.07 -17.54
N ALA A 107 1.91 -1.69 -16.61
CA ALA A 107 2.42 -0.32 -16.52
C ALA A 107 3.25 0.06 -17.75
N ASP A 108 4.11 -0.83 -18.24
CA ASP A 108 5.02 -0.52 -19.35
C ASP A 108 4.32 -0.54 -20.72
N TYR A 109 3.41 -1.50 -20.91
CA TYR A 109 2.86 -1.83 -22.23
C TYR A 109 1.43 -1.32 -22.47
N THR A 110 0.81 -0.65 -21.49
CA THR A 110 -0.56 -0.14 -21.66
C THR A 110 -0.68 1.32 -21.22
N ASN A 111 -1.68 2.01 -21.77
CA ASN A 111 -2.06 3.37 -21.34
C ASN A 111 -2.92 3.37 -20.05
N LEU A 112 -3.09 2.22 -19.40
CA LEU A 112 -3.98 2.06 -18.24
C LEU A 112 -3.31 2.45 -16.92
N LYS A 113 -2.02 2.85 -16.90
CA LYS A 113 -1.26 3.25 -15.70
C LYS A 113 -2.08 4.10 -14.73
N LYS A 114 -2.65 5.21 -15.21
CA LYS A 114 -3.44 6.15 -14.40
C LYS A 114 -4.69 5.48 -13.82
N LYS A 115 -5.41 4.73 -14.65
CA LYS A 115 -6.67 4.08 -14.27
C LYS A 115 -6.42 2.96 -13.25
N MET A 116 -5.41 2.12 -13.47
CA MET A 116 -5.04 1.03 -12.57
C MET A 116 -4.57 1.56 -11.22
N MET A 117 -3.71 2.60 -11.23
CA MET A 117 -3.28 3.29 -10.01
C MET A 117 -4.49 3.80 -9.21
N ALA A 118 -5.45 4.47 -9.87
CA ALA A 118 -6.65 4.99 -9.22
C ALA A 118 -7.55 3.87 -8.66
N VAL A 119 -7.77 2.79 -9.43
CA VAL A 119 -8.57 1.65 -8.97
C VAL A 119 -7.94 1.02 -7.73
N PHE A 120 -6.65 0.69 -7.75
CA PHE A 120 -5.98 0.13 -6.58
C PHE A 120 -5.95 1.10 -5.41
N CYS A 121 -5.69 2.39 -5.64
CA CYS A 121 -5.74 3.40 -4.59
C CYS A 121 -7.12 3.42 -3.90
N TYR A 122 -8.22 3.57 -4.64
CA TYR A 122 -9.54 3.70 -4.04
C TYR A 122 -10.11 2.40 -3.49
N VAL A 123 -9.77 1.24 -4.06
CA VAL A 123 -10.10 -0.06 -3.45
C VAL A 123 -9.34 -0.24 -2.14
N GLY A 124 -8.06 0.16 -2.09
CA GLY A 124 -7.25 0.15 -0.88
C GLY A 124 -7.81 1.07 0.21
N VAL A 125 -8.13 2.32 -0.15
CA VAL A 125 -8.78 3.31 0.72
C VAL A 125 -10.12 2.79 1.23
N LEU A 126 -10.94 2.18 0.38
CA LEU A 126 -12.22 1.61 0.80
C LEU A 126 -12.02 0.47 1.81
N ALA A 127 -11.12 -0.46 1.50
CA ALA A 127 -10.80 -1.57 2.40
C ALA A 127 -10.27 -1.06 3.75
N SER A 128 -9.42 -0.03 3.76
CA SER A 128 -8.88 0.53 4.99
C SER A 128 -9.88 1.39 5.76
N CYS A 129 -10.81 2.10 5.08
CA CYS A 129 -11.94 2.75 5.74
C CYS A 129 -12.86 1.73 6.41
N LEU A 130 -13.08 0.56 5.78
CA LEU A 130 -13.90 -0.51 6.36
C LEU A 130 -13.28 -1.12 7.62
N LEU A 131 -11.96 -0.98 7.84
CA LEU A 131 -11.32 -1.38 9.10
C LEU A 131 -11.90 -0.63 10.30
N TYR A 132 -12.51 0.54 10.09
CA TYR A 132 -13.27 1.24 11.13
C TYR A 132 -14.36 0.35 11.74
N PHE A 133 -14.99 -0.55 10.99
CA PHE A 133 -16.08 -1.39 11.51
C PHE A 133 -15.61 -2.66 12.22
N VAL A 134 -14.31 -2.97 12.15
CA VAL A 134 -13.73 -4.16 12.79
C VAL A 134 -13.79 -3.97 14.30
N THR A 135 -14.67 -4.73 14.95
CA THR A 135 -14.88 -4.73 16.40
C THR A 135 -15.28 -6.11 16.90
N GLY A 136 -15.13 -6.36 18.19
CA GLY A 136 -15.57 -7.61 18.83
C GLY A 136 -14.91 -8.84 18.21
N GLU A 137 -15.72 -9.71 17.60
CA GLU A 137 -15.28 -11.00 17.04
C GLU A 137 -14.87 -10.92 15.56
N SER A 138 -14.96 -9.76 14.92
CA SER A 138 -14.71 -9.60 13.47
C SER A 138 -13.24 -9.54 13.05
N TYR A 139 -12.33 -10.17 13.80
CA TYR A 139 -10.88 -10.15 13.51
C TYR A 139 -10.55 -10.77 12.15
N LEU A 140 -11.25 -11.82 11.72
CA LEU A 140 -11.07 -12.44 10.39
C LEU A 140 -11.39 -11.46 9.27
N PHE A 141 -12.48 -10.69 9.42
CA PHE A 141 -12.83 -9.64 8.48
C PHE A 141 -11.76 -8.54 8.46
N GLY A 142 -11.25 -8.14 9.64
CA GLY A 142 -10.12 -7.21 9.73
C GLY A 142 -8.85 -7.71 9.07
N GLY A 143 -8.50 -8.98 9.21
CA GLY A 143 -7.36 -9.60 8.54
C GLY A 143 -7.52 -9.65 7.02
N PHE A 144 -8.72 -9.97 6.52
CA PHE A 144 -9.02 -9.91 5.09
C PHE A 144 -8.90 -8.49 4.54
N LEU A 145 -9.49 -7.50 5.21
CA LEU A 145 -9.38 -6.09 4.82
C LEU A 145 -7.93 -5.60 4.83
N LEU A 146 -7.12 -6.03 5.81
CA LEU A 146 -5.68 -5.75 5.86
C LEU A 146 -4.95 -6.31 4.65
N ILE A 147 -5.21 -7.57 4.28
CA ILE A 147 -4.61 -8.19 3.09
C ILE A 147 -4.95 -7.37 1.85
N VAL A 148 -6.23 -7.05 1.65
CA VAL A 148 -6.70 -6.29 0.49
C VAL A 148 -6.09 -4.88 0.46
N ALA A 149 -6.12 -4.15 1.58
CA ALA A 149 -5.59 -2.80 1.69
C ALA A 149 -4.08 -2.77 1.42
N ASN A 150 -3.31 -3.70 2.01
CA ASN A 150 -1.86 -3.77 1.81
C ASN A 150 -1.49 -4.16 0.36
N MET A 151 -2.22 -5.10 -0.24
CA MET A 151 -2.07 -5.45 -1.65
C MET A 151 -2.37 -4.25 -2.56
N CYS A 152 -3.48 -3.56 -2.33
CA CYS A 152 -3.87 -2.41 -3.12
C CYS A 152 -2.89 -1.24 -2.99
N PHE A 153 -2.38 -0.98 -1.78
CA PHE A 153 -1.31 -0.03 -1.54
C PHE A 153 -0.06 -0.38 -2.37
N ALA A 154 0.43 -1.62 -2.27
CA ALA A 154 1.59 -2.09 -3.04
C ALA A 154 1.38 -1.97 -4.55
N ALA A 155 0.23 -2.43 -5.07
CA ALA A 155 -0.11 -2.34 -6.48
C ALA A 155 -0.18 -0.89 -6.97
N SER A 156 -0.79 0.01 -6.19
CA SER A 156 -0.85 1.44 -6.54
C SER A 156 0.54 2.08 -6.62
N ASN A 157 1.47 1.66 -5.74
CA ASN A 157 2.84 2.16 -5.72
C ASN A 157 3.67 1.70 -6.91
N VAL A 158 3.37 0.53 -7.50
CA VAL A 158 3.99 0.09 -8.76
C VAL A 158 3.72 1.10 -9.87
N PHE A 159 2.46 1.47 -10.07
CA PHE A 159 2.07 2.43 -11.11
C PHE A 159 2.58 3.84 -10.78
N TYR A 160 2.52 4.24 -9.51
CA TYR A 160 3.06 5.52 -9.05
C TYR A 160 4.56 5.67 -9.37
N ASN A 161 5.36 4.65 -9.09
CA ASN A 161 6.79 4.67 -9.39
C ASN A 161 7.05 4.70 -10.90
N ALA A 162 6.25 3.98 -11.69
CA ALA A 162 6.34 4.01 -13.15
C ALA A 162 6.07 5.41 -13.73
N PHE A 163 5.14 6.18 -13.13
CA PHE A 163 4.86 7.54 -13.58
C PHE A 163 6.06 8.48 -13.51
N LEU A 164 6.96 8.29 -12.54
CA LEU A 164 8.12 9.18 -12.36
C LEU A 164 9.00 9.21 -13.63
N ILE A 165 9.16 8.07 -14.29
CA ILE A 165 9.91 7.93 -15.54
C ILE A 165 9.23 8.72 -16.66
N ASP A 166 7.89 8.72 -16.70
CA ASP A 166 7.11 9.41 -17.72
C ASP A 166 7.09 10.94 -17.54
N ILE A 167 7.10 11.42 -16.29
CA ILE A 167 6.92 12.85 -15.97
C ILE A 167 8.21 13.63 -15.83
N THR A 168 9.36 12.97 -15.66
CA THR A 168 10.67 13.63 -15.44
C THR A 168 11.73 13.19 -16.42
N THR A 169 12.62 14.12 -16.78
CA THR A 169 13.88 13.81 -17.48
C THR A 169 14.86 13.12 -16.52
N GLU A 170 15.81 12.37 -17.07
CA GLU A 170 16.77 11.58 -16.27
C GLU A 170 17.59 12.42 -15.28
N ASP A 171 17.96 13.65 -15.65
CA ASP A 171 18.72 14.58 -14.81
C ASP A 171 17.95 15.10 -13.59
N MET A 172 16.62 15.09 -13.65
CA MET A 172 15.73 15.59 -12.59
C MET A 172 15.13 14.46 -11.74
N ARG A 173 15.15 13.22 -12.24
CA ARG A 173 14.43 12.08 -11.67
C ARG A 173 14.79 11.82 -10.20
N ASP A 174 16.09 11.80 -9.89
CA ASP A 174 16.59 11.57 -8.53
C ASP A 174 16.15 12.68 -7.56
N ARG A 175 16.26 13.93 -8.00
CA ARG A 175 15.88 15.10 -7.22
C ARG A 175 14.38 15.14 -6.93
N ILE A 176 13.55 14.88 -7.94
CA ILE A 176 12.09 14.86 -7.78
C ILE A 176 11.65 13.68 -6.91
N SER A 177 12.26 12.51 -7.09
CA SER A 177 12.04 11.34 -6.22
C SER A 177 12.32 11.68 -4.76
N SER A 178 13.47 12.30 -4.48
CA SER A 178 13.89 12.71 -3.14
C SER A 178 12.92 13.72 -2.51
N TYR A 179 12.42 14.69 -3.28
CA TYR A 179 11.41 15.65 -2.78
C TYR A 179 10.06 14.98 -2.54
N GLY A 180 9.63 14.07 -3.41
CA GLY A 180 8.43 13.26 -3.20
C GLY A 180 8.52 12.49 -1.89
N TYR A 181 9.61 11.75 -1.69
CA TYR A 181 9.86 10.98 -0.47
C TYR A 181 9.90 11.87 0.79
N GLY A 182 10.53 13.04 0.70
CA GLY A 182 10.51 14.04 1.77
C GLY A 182 9.09 14.52 2.11
N ALA A 183 8.27 14.81 1.10
CA ALA A 183 6.86 15.16 1.32
C ALA A 183 6.08 14.01 1.96
N GLY A 184 6.32 12.77 1.51
CA GLY A 184 5.74 11.56 2.10
C GLY A 184 6.05 11.44 3.58
N TYR A 185 7.31 11.60 3.99
CA TYR A 185 7.67 11.57 5.41
C TYR A 185 6.96 12.64 6.24
N ILE A 186 6.88 13.87 5.74
CA ILE A 186 6.18 14.95 6.46
C ILE A 186 4.70 14.57 6.62
N GLY A 187 4.04 14.09 5.56
CA GLY A 187 2.64 13.66 5.62
C GLY A 187 2.42 12.50 6.59
N GLY A 188 3.32 11.51 6.58
CA GLY A 188 3.34 10.39 7.50
C GLY A 188 3.47 10.82 8.96
N VAL A 189 4.46 11.66 9.27
CA VAL A 189 4.72 12.16 10.62
C VAL A 189 3.57 13.04 11.12
N VAL A 190 3.06 13.95 10.29
CA VAL A 190 1.92 14.81 10.66
C VAL A 190 0.71 13.96 11.03
N MET A 191 0.35 12.99 10.20
CA MET A 191 -0.76 12.09 10.49
C MET A 191 -0.52 11.26 11.76
N LEU A 192 0.67 10.67 11.90
CA LEU A 192 1.01 9.85 13.05
C LEU A 192 0.95 10.63 14.37
N VAL A 193 1.50 11.86 14.40
CA VAL A 193 1.45 12.73 15.58
C VAL A 193 0.02 13.08 15.95
N MET A 194 -0.83 13.44 14.98
CA MET A 194 -2.25 13.71 15.24
C MET A 194 -2.95 12.50 15.87
N ASN A 195 -2.68 11.29 15.39
CA ASN A 195 -3.28 10.07 15.91
C ASN A 195 -2.77 9.70 17.30
N ILE A 196 -1.47 9.85 17.57
CA ILE A 196 -0.91 9.64 18.91
C ILE A 196 -1.51 10.62 19.91
N LEU A 197 -1.66 11.89 19.53
CA LEU A 197 -2.30 12.90 20.38
C LEU A 197 -3.76 12.54 20.67
N LEU A 198 -4.51 12.08 19.68
CA LEU A 198 -5.90 11.62 19.88
C LEU A 198 -5.97 10.43 20.83
N ILE A 199 -5.12 9.42 20.64
CA ILE A 199 -5.12 8.20 21.45
C ILE A 199 -4.71 8.48 22.90
N ASN A 200 -3.68 9.30 23.10
CA ASN A 200 -3.20 9.65 24.45
C ASN A 200 -4.18 10.54 25.21
N ASN A 201 -4.96 11.38 24.53
CA ASN A 201 -5.97 12.25 25.14
C ASN A 201 -7.38 11.65 25.12
N ALA A 202 -7.55 10.39 24.70
CA ALA A 202 -8.85 9.75 24.52
C ALA A 202 -9.73 9.81 25.80
N GLU A 203 -9.15 9.50 26.97
CA GLU A 203 -9.86 9.51 28.26
C GLU A 203 -10.33 10.93 28.65
N SER A 204 -9.49 11.94 28.39
CA SER A 204 -9.83 13.36 28.61
C SER A 204 -10.97 13.84 27.70
N LEU A 205 -11.08 13.25 26.52
CA LEU A 205 -12.15 13.51 25.54
C LEU A 205 -13.41 12.66 25.79
N GLY A 206 -13.41 11.80 26.81
CA GLY A 206 -14.54 10.92 27.12
C GLY A 206 -14.76 9.79 26.10
N ILE A 207 -13.75 9.44 25.30
CA ILE A 207 -13.81 8.37 24.30
C ILE A 207 -12.91 7.19 24.70
N SER A 208 -13.28 5.97 24.30
CA SER A 208 -12.44 4.79 24.55
C SER A 208 -11.21 4.77 23.65
N LYS A 209 -10.10 4.21 24.13
CA LYS A 209 -8.86 4.03 23.32
C LYS A 209 -9.12 3.22 22.05
N GLY A 210 -9.94 2.18 22.13
CA GLY A 210 -10.34 1.38 20.97
C GLY A 210 -11.09 2.21 19.92
N PHE A 211 -11.97 3.12 20.34
CA PHE A 211 -12.64 4.05 19.44
C PHE A 211 -11.65 5.06 18.82
N ALA A 212 -10.76 5.63 19.63
CA ALA A 212 -9.72 6.56 19.16
C ALA A 212 -8.82 5.93 18.07
N VAL A 213 -8.42 4.66 18.23
CA VAL A 213 -7.65 3.92 17.22
C VAL A 213 -8.43 3.74 15.92
N ARG A 214 -9.71 3.35 16.00
CA ARG A 214 -10.57 3.19 14.80
C ARG A 214 -10.76 4.50 14.04
N VAL A 215 -10.99 5.60 14.77
CA VAL A 215 -11.09 6.94 14.19
C VAL A 215 -9.76 7.36 13.54
N SER A 216 -8.63 7.03 14.17
CA SER A 216 -7.30 7.30 13.61
C SER A 216 -7.06 6.55 12.31
N ILE A 217 -7.43 5.26 12.24
CA ILE A 217 -7.35 4.43 11.03
C ILE A 217 -8.22 4.99 9.91
N LEU A 218 -9.46 5.39 10.25
CA LEU A 218 -10.39 6.01 9.30
C LEU A 218 -9.84 7.33 8.78
N GLY A 219 -9.33 8.19 9.67
CA GLY A 219 -8.73 9.48 9.31
C GLY A 219 -7.55 9.34 8.36
N ALA A 220 -6.61 8.44 8.66
CA ALA A 220 -5.47 8.15 7.78
C ALA A 220 -5.89 7.55 6.43
N SER A 221 -6.94 6.73 6.40
CA SER A 221 -7.49 6.16 5.16
C SER A 221 -8.15 7.22 4.28
N LEU A 222 -8.98 8.08 4.89
CA LEU A 222 -9.60 9.22 4.19
C LEU A 222 -8.56 10.21 3.70
N TRP A 223 -7.50 10.46 4.47
CA TRP A 223 -6.38 11.29 4.04
C TRP A 223 -5.75 10.78 2.76
N TRP A 224 -5.44 9.47 2.69
CA TRP A 224 -4.91 8.88 1.46
C TRP A 224 -5.87 9.10 0.28
N GLY A 225 -7.16 8.80 0.44
CA GLY A 225 -8.15 8.98 -0.61
C GLY A 225 -8.35 10.44 -1.05
N LEU A 226 -8.41 11.38 -0.10
CA LEU A 226 -8.65 12.79 -0.35
C LEU A 226 -7.47 13.45 -1.06
N PHE A 227 -6.25 13.23 -0.59
CA PHE A 227 -5.07 13.80 -1.23
C PHE A 227 -4.72 13.12 -2.56
N ALA A 228 -5.06 11.83 -2.73
CA ALA A 228 -4.92 11.17 -4.03
C ALA A 228 -5.80 11.78 -5.12
N ILE A 229 -6.91 12.45 -4.79
CA ILE A 229 -7.72 13.21 -5.78
C ILE A 229 -6.86 14.27 -6.47
N ILE A 230 -5.98 14.95 -5.73
CA ILE A 230 -5.08 15.97 -6.26
C ILE A 230 -4.12 15.35 -7.28
N THR A 231 -3.56 14.18 -6.96
CA THR A 231 -2.72 13.41 -7.88
C THR A 231 -3.46 13.08 -9.18
N PHE A 232 -4.65 12.48 -9.08
CA PHE A 232 -5.38 12.06 -10.28
C PHE A 232 -5.97 13.23 -11.08
N TYR A 233 -6.14 14.39 -10.46
CA TYR A 233 -6.51 15.63 -11.15
C TYR A 233 -5.36 16.15 -12.01
N TYR A 234 -4.11 16.16 -11.48
CA TYR A 234 -2.96 16.75 -12.17
C TYR A 234 -2.22 15.79 -13.11
N ILE A 235 -2.09 14.51 -12.77
CA ILE A 235 -1.41 13.52 -13.62
C ILE A 235 -2.20 13.28 -14.90
N LYS A 236 -1.57 13.39 -16.07
CA LYS A 236 -2.22 13.10 -17.36
C LYS A 236 -2.01 11.62 -17.75
N SER A 237 -2.97 11.09 -18.49
CA SER A 237 -2.82 9.75 -19.07
C SER A 237 -1.90 9.85 -20.28
N ARG A 238 -0.80 9.10 -20.27
CA ARG A 238 0.16 9.01 -21.38
C ARG A 238 -0.04 7.70 -22.14
N ASP A 239 0.41 7.69 -23.38
CA ASP A 239 0.44 6.49 -24.21
C ASP A 239 1.47 5.48 -23.65
N PRO A 240 1.39 4.19 -24.03
CA PRO A 240 2.33 3.17 -23.55
C PRO A 240 3.78 3.55 -23.85
N GLU A 241 4.70 3.17 -22.97
CA GLU A 241 6.14 3.37 -23.23
C GLU A 241 6.65 2.38 -24.28
N LYS A 242 6.10 1.16 -24.27
CA LYS A 242 6.42 0.09 -25.21
C LYS A 242 5.17 -0.33 -25.99
N ASP A 243 5.34 -0.56 -27.29
CA ASP A 243 4.29 -1.17 -28.11
C ASP A 243 4.10 -2.64 -27.74
N LEU A 244 2.83 -3.07 -27.65
CA LEU A 244 2.51 -4.47 -27.39
C LEU A 244 2.91 -5.34 -28.60
N PRO A 245 3.79 -6.34 -28.44
CA PRO A 245 4.02 -7.32 -29.49
C PRO A 245 2.71 -8.07 -29.78
N HIS A 246 2.25 -8.09 -31.04
CA HIS A 246 0.94 -8.63 -31.43
C HIS A 246 0.68 -10.08 -30.99
N ASP A 247 1.73 -10.88 -30.72
CA ASP A 247 1.62 -12.31 -30.41
C ASP A 247 1.83 -12.68 -28.93
N LYS A 248 2.02 -11.71 -28.01
CA LYS A 248 2.32 -12.03 -26.60
C LYS A 248 1.26 -11.50 -25.64
N LYS A 249 0.85 -12.36 -24.69
CA LYS A 249 -0.01 -11.97 -23.56
C LYS A 249 0.82 -11.20 -22.52
N LEU A 250 0.24 -10.14 -21.95
CA LEU A 250 0.83 -9.32 -20.88
C LEU A 250 1.44 -10.14 -19.73
N VAL A 251 0.73 -11.17 -19.29
CA VAL A 251 1.21 -12.09 -18.23
C VAL A 251 2.51 -12.76 -18.64
N THR A 252 2.58 -13.31 -19.86
CA THR A 252 3.77 -13.98 -20.36
C THR A 252 4.94 -13.02 -20.53
N ILE A 253 4.68 -11.77 -20.93
CA ILE A 253 5.70 -10.73 -21.08
C ILE A 253 6.37 -10.44 -19.73
N GLY A 254 5.60 -10.15 -18.67
CA GLY A 254 6.16 -9.81 -17.36
C GLY A 254 7.07 -10.90 -16.78
N PHE A 255 6.67 -12.17 -16.89
CA PHE A 255 7.54 -13.28 -16.45
C PHE A 255 8.73 -13.53 -17.37
N THR A 256 8.61 -13.22 -18.67
CA THR A 256 9.73 -13.35 -19.62
C THR A 256 10.78 -12.28 -19.38
N GLU A 257 10.39 -11.03 -19.17
CA GLU A 257 11.32 -9.93 -18.86
C GLU A 257 12.12 -10.23 -17.59
N ILE A 258 11.46 -10.70 -16.52
CA ILE A 258 12.16 -11.09 -15.29
C ILE A 258 13.20 -12.18 -15.57
N LYS A 259 12.84 -13.20 -16.35
CA LYS A 259 13.77 -14.28 -16.73
C LYS A 259 14.95 -13.75 -17.54
N GLU A 260 14.72 -12.79 -18.44
CA GLU A 260 15.76 -12.14 -19.23
C GLU A 260 16.67 -11.28 -18.33
N THR A 261 16.11 -10.47 -17.42
CA THR A 261 16.87 -9.69 -16.44
C THR A 261 17.75 -10.58 -15.56
N PHE A 262 17.23 -11.71 -15.05
CA PHE A 262 18.06 -12.66 -14.28
C PHE A 262 19.16 -13.31 -15.13
N LYS A 263 18.93 -13.52 -16.43
CA LYS A 263 19.95 -14.04 -17.35
C LYS A 263 21.05 -13.02 -17.62
N GLU A 264 20.70 -11.74 -17.74
CA GLU A 264 21.65 -10.64 -17.88
C GLU A 264 22.42 -10.37 -16.60
N LEU A 265 21.76 -10.42 -15.44
CA LEU A 265 22.38 -10.22 -14.14
C LEU A 265 23.55 -11.19 -13.92
N LYS A 266 23.40 -12.46 -14.35
CA LYS A 266 24.49 -13.46 -14.30
C LYS A 266 25.75 -13.06 -15.07
N ARG A 267 25.66 -12.11 -16.01
CA ARG A 267 26.82 -11.55 -16.74
C ARG A 267 27.50 -10.43 -15.95
N LEU A 268 26.80 -9.78 -15.01
CA LEU A 268 27.28 -8.67 -14.20
C LEU A 268 27.70 -9.17 -12.81
N LYS A 269 28.97 -9.63 -12.71
CA LYS A 269 29.51 -10.22 -11.47
C LYS A 269 29.42 -9.30 -10.25
N TYR A 270 29.81 -8.03 -10.39
CA TYR A 270 29.82 -7.08 -9.26
C TYR A 270 28.41 -6.71 -8.81
N THR A 271 27.47 -6.50 -9.75
CA THR A 271 26.06 -6.25 -9.42
C THR A 271 25.41 -7.46 -8.74
N THR A 272 25.72 -8.67 -9.22
CA THR A 272 25.22 -9.90 -8.57
C THR A 272 25.77 -10.04 -7.15
N LEU A 273 27.07 -9.79 -6.95
CA LEU A 273 27.70 -9.86 -5.63
C LEU A 273 27.10 -8.82 -4.67
N PHE A 274 26.85 -7.60 -5.17
CA PHE A 274 26.17 -6.56 -4.41
C PHE A 274 24.76 -6.98 -3.98
N LEU A 275 23.95 -7.52 -4.91
CA LEU A 275 22.57 -7.94 -4.61
C LEU A 275 22.47 -9.15 -3.68
N VAL A 276 23.47 -10.06 -3.68
CA VAL A 276 23.49 -11.21 -2.75
C VAL A 276 23.94 -10.78 -1.35
N GLY A 277 24.76 -9.72 -1.26
CA GLY A 277 25.26 -9.20 0.02
C GLY A 277 24.32 -8.21 0.73
N TYR A 278 23.30 -7.69 0.03
CA TYR A 278 22.31 -6.74 0.54
C TYR A 278 21.07 -7.47 1.06
#